data_AF-A0A8H2K684-F1
#
_entry.id   AF-A0A8H2K684-F1
#
_cell.length_a   1.000
_cell.length_b   1.000
_cell.length_c   1.000
_cell.angle_alpha   90.00
_cell.angle_beta   90.00
_cell.angle_gamma   90.00
#
_symmetry.space_group_name_H-M   'P 1'
#
loop_
_entity.id
_entity.type
_entity.pdbx_description
1 polymer ?
#
loop_
_entity_poly.entity_id
_entity_poly.type
_entity_poly.pdbx_seq_one_letter_code
_entity_poly.pdbx_strand_id
1 'polypeptide(L)'
;MDMMGLYAAKSAILVAARLRLGNTATRLLLHMALECWDEKRDAQEPRRYFGGREMSAVALGFLAPENGSAAAHRAVKRAVHELVESGAIKRLRAGGRGLTSEYELMLDSARPQTARRQTNDPNGLPFIGGQGTTDWYPQRATF
;
A
#
# COMPACT_ATOMS: atom_id res chain seq x y z
N MET A 1 8.08 14.41 -5.59
CA MET A 1 7.00 13.43 -5.84
C MET A 1 6.28 13.27 -4.52
N ASP A 2 5.15 13.97 -4.32
CA ASP A 2 4.29 13.67 -3.17
C ASP A 2 3.86 12.21 -3.31
N MET A 3 4.24 11.35 -2.35
CA MET A 3 3.92 9.92 -2.44
C MET A 3 2.41 9.75 -2.40
N MET A 4 1.84 9.40 -3.55
CA MET A 4 0.47 8.93 -3.69
C MET A 4 0.35 7.63 -2.86
N GLY A 5 -0.69 7.51 -2.05
CA GLY A 5 -1.06 6.23 -1.44
C GLY A 5 -0.23 5.70 -0.25
N LEU A 6 0.53 6.54 0.46
CA LEU A 6 1.38 6.08 1.58
C LEU A 6 0.56 5.40 2.69
N TYR A 7 -0.58 5.98 3.07
CA TYR A 7 -1.41 5.43 4.14
C TYR A 7 -2.14 4.16 3.68
N ALA A 8 -2.66 4.17 2.44
CA ALA A 8 -3.21 2.99 1.81
C ALA A 8 -2.19 1.84 1.77
N ALA A 9 -0.93 2.11 1.40
CA ALA A 9 0.13 1.10 1.33
C ALA A 9 0.45 0.50 2.71
N LYS A 10 0.49 1.31 3.78
CA LYS A 10 0.64 0.81 5.15
C LYS A 10 -0.52 -0.10 5.56
N SER A 11 -1.74 0.32 5.24
CA SER A 11 -2.96 -0.44 5.50
C SER A 11 -2.97 -1.76 4.72
N ALA A 12 -2.51 -1.75 3.46
CA ALA A 12 -2.41 -2.93 2.61
C ALA A 12 -1.55 -4.04 3.21
N ILE A 13 -0.45 -3.72 3.92
CA ILE A 13 0.37 -4.72 4.60
C ILE A 13 -0.44 -5.46 5.67
N LEU A 14 -1.15 -4.71 6.51
CA LEU A 14 -1.96 -5.28 7.59
C LEU A 14 -3.14 -6.09 7.04
N VAL A 15 -3.80 -5.58 6.01
CA VAL A 15 -4.90 -6.28 5.33
C VAL A 15 -4.42 -7.56 4.66
N ALA A 16 -3.27 -7.53 3.98
CA ALA A 16 -2.70 -8.72 3.36
C ALA A 16 -2.40 -9.83 4.38
N ALA A 17 -1.82 -9.46 5.52
CA ALA A 17 -1.56 -10.41 6.61
C ALA A 17 -2.87 -10.97 7.20
N ARG A 18 -3.88 -10.10 7.43
CA ARG A 18 -5.17 -10.50 8.00
C ARG A 18 -5.95 -11.43 7.08
N LEU A 19 -5.93 -11.17 5.78
CA LEU A 19 -6.60 -11.96 4.76
C LEU A 19 -5.77 -13.17 4.28
N ARG A 20 -4.56 -13.35 4.83
CA ARG A 20 -3.62 -14.43 4.48
C ARG A 20 -3.36 -14.51 2.98
N LEU A 21 -3.17 -13.36 2.35
CA LEU A 21 -2.92 -13.28 0.91
C LEU A 21 -1.59 -13.95 0.55
N GLY A 22 -1.57 -14.60 -0.60
CA GLY A 22 -0.37 -15.06 -1.27
C GLY A 22 0.56 -13.91 -1.62
N ASN A 23 1.84 -14.23 -1.84
CA ASN A 23 2.88 -13.24 -2.11
C ASN A 23 2.55 -12.39 -3.36
N THR A 24 2.09 -13.03 -4.44
CA THR A 24 1.74 -12.34 -5.69
C THR A 24 0.57 -11.37 -5.51
N ALA A 25 -0.50 -11.78 -4.81
CA ALA A 25 -1.63 -10.91 -4.48
C ALA A 25 -1.20 -9.76 -3.56
N THR A 26 -0.38 -10.04 -2.55
CA THR A 26 0.16 -9.02 -1.63
C THR A 26 0.96 -7.95 -2.38
N ARG A 27 1.87 -8.36 -3.28
CA ARG A 27 2.67 -7.42 -4.09
C ARG A 27 1.79 -6.56 -4.98
N LEU A 28 0.79 -7.17 -5.61
CA LEU A 28 -0.15 -6.43 -6.45
C LEU A 28 -0.98 -5.43 -5.62
N LEU A 29 -1.48 -5.84 -4.45
CA LEU A 29 -2.24 -4.96 -3.56
C LEU A 29 -1.40 -3.76 -3.11
N LEU A 30 -0.13 -3.98 -2.75
CA LEU A 30 0.78 -2.91 -2.36
C LEU A 30 1.03 -1.93 -3.50
N HIS A 31 1.25 -2.43 -4.71
CA HIS A 31 1.39 -1.59 -5.89
C HIS A 31 0.13 -0.77 -6.16
N MET A 32 -1.05 -1.39 -6.13
CA MET A 32 -2.32 -0.68 -6.30
C MET A 32 -2.51 0.39 -5.22
N ALA A 33 -2.15 0.09 -3.98
CA ALA A 33 -2.26 1.01 -2.86
C ALA A 33 -1.31 2.21 -3.00
N LEU A 34 -0.09 2.01 -3.52
CA LEU A 34 0.86 3.09 -3.81
C LEU A 34 0.43 3.97 -5.00
N GLU A 35 -0.33 3.42 -5.93
CA GLU A 35 -0.84 4.21 -7.07
C GLU A 35 -2.19 4.88 -6.78
N CYS A 36 -2.87 4.51 -5.69
CA CYS A 36 -4.13 5.13 -5.33
C CYS A 36 -3.92 6.43 -4.53
N TRP A 37 -4.93 7.31 -4.56
CA TRP A 37 -4.90 8.53 -3.75
C TRP A 37 -5.40 8.23 -2.32
N ASP A 38 -4.62 8.67 -1.31
CA ASP A 38 -5.01 8.56 0.10
C ASP A 38 -6.22 9.45 0.42
N GLU A 39 -6.21 10.67 -0.12
CA GLU A 39 -7.25 11.70 0.08
C GLU A 39 -8.02 11.97 -1.22
N LYS A 40 -9.27 12.42 -1.09
CA LYS A 40 -10.08 12.83 -2.24
C LYS A 40 -9.44 14.06 -2.87
N ARG A 41 -9.17 14.00 -4.18
CA ARG A 41 -8.67 15.15 -4.95
C ARG A 41 -9.68 15.49 -6.04
N ASP A 42 -10.31 16.66 -5.92
CA ASP A 42 -11.31 17.16 -6.87
C ASP A 42 -12.40 16.11 -7.20
N ALA A 43 -12.41 15.63 -8.44
CA ALA A 43 -13.35 14.64 -8.97
C ALA A 43 -12.91 13.18 -8.76
N GLN A 44 -11.69 12.93 -8.27
CA GLN A 44 -11.15 11.58 -8.12
C GLN A 44 -11.41 11.05 -6.70
N GLU A 45 -12.20 9.97 -6.63
CA GLU A 45 -12.47 9.31 -5.37
C GLU A 45 -11.20 8.62 -4.82
N PRO A 46 -10.96 8.71 -3.50
CA PRO A 46 -9.84 8.03 -2.87
C PRO A 46 -9.98 6.51 -3.03
N ARG A 47 -8.85 5.79 -2.96
CA ARG A 47 -8.81 4.31 -3.03
C ARG A 47 -9.23 3.70 -4.37
N ARG A 48 -9.41 4.52 -5.42
CA ARG A 48 -9.62 4.01 -6.78
C ARG A 48 -8.29 3.80 -7.48
N TYR A 49 -8.11 2.58 -8.00
CA TYR A 49 -6.99 2.20 -8.83
C TYR A 49 -7.43 2.05 -10.30
N PHE A 50 -6.68 2.70 -11.19
CA PHE A 50 -6.90 2.69 -12.63
C PHE A 50 -5.72 1.97 -13.30
N GLY A 51 -5.76 0.64 -13.31
CA GLY A 51 -4.60 -0.16 -13.71
C GLY A 51 -4.59 -0.59 -15.17
N GLY A 52 -3.50 -0.29 -15.86
CA GLY A 52 -3.09 -1.01 -17.07
C GLY A 52 -2.48 -2.37 -16.71
N ARG A 53 -2.77 -3.41 -17.51
CA ARG A 53 -2.28 -4.78 -17.24
C ARG A 53 -0.75 -4.87 -17.18
N GLU A 54 -0.06 -4.07 -17.98
CA GLU A 54 1.40 -4.06 -18.07
C GLU A 54 2.05 -3.53 -16.78
N MET A 55 1.53 -2.45 -16.19
CA MET A 55 2.02 -1.92 -14.91
C MET A 55 1.76 -2.90 -13.77
N SER A 56 0.58 -3.54 -13.76
CA SER A 56 0.31 -4.62 -12.80
C SER A 56 1.27 -5.80 -12.96
N ALA A 57 1.70 -6.13 -14.18
CA ALA A 57 2.69 -7.17 -14.42
C ALA A 57 4.09 -6.77 -13.90
N VAL A 58 4.48 -5.50 -14.03
CA VAL A 58 5.72 -4.96 -13.43
C VAL A 58 5.74 -5.14 -11.92
N ALA A 59 4.63 -4.89 -11.22
CA ALA A 59 4.52 -5.11 -9.78
C ALA A 59 4.79 -6.57 -9.36
N LEU A 60 4.45 -7.51 -10.25
CA LEU A 60 4.69 -8.93 -10.07
C LEU A 60 6.11 -9.38 -10.47
N GLY A 61 6.96 -8.46 -10.93
CA GLY A 61 8.34 -8.72 -11.31
C GLY A 61 8.55 -9.06 -12.79
N PHE A 62 7.53 -8.93 -13.63
CA PHE A 62 7.70 -9.04 -15.08
C PHE A 62 8.18 -7.69 -15.62
N LEU A 63 9.44 -7.63 -16.04
CA LEU A 63 10.01 -6.42 -16.66
C LEU A 63 9.63 -6.36 -18.14
N ALA A 64 9.89 -5.22 -18.79
CA ALA A 64 9.73 -5.13 -20.24
C ALA A 64 10.89 -5.86 -20.94
N PRO A 65 10.63 -6.61 -22.02
CA PRO A 65 9.35 -6.77 -22.73
C PRO A 65 8.42 -7.90 -22.20
N GLU A 66 8.83 -8.64 -21.17
CA GLU A 66 8.09 -9.81 -20.66
C GLU A 66 6.76 -9.46 -19.97
N ASN A 67 6.57 -8.20 -19.57
CA ASN A 67 5.35 -7.67 -18.95
C ASN A 67 4.11 -7.75 -19.87
N GLY A 68 4.30 -7.82 -21.20
CA GLY A 68 3.25 -8.06 -22.18
C GLY A 68 2.98 -9.55 -22.47
N SER A 69 3.75 -10.46 -21.87
CA SER A 69 3.64 -11.89 -22.16
C SER A 69 2.33 -12.51 -21.64
N ALA A 70 1.91 -13.62 -22.27
CA ALA A 70 0.76 -14.39 -21.79
C ALA A 70 0.95 -14.91 -20.35
N ALA A 71 2.20 -15.20 -19.94
CA ALA A 71 2.53 -15.63 -18.59
C ALA A 71 2.30 -14.51 -17.57
N ALA A 72 2.77 -13.30 -17.86
CA ALA A 72 2.55 -12.11 -17.03
C ALA A 72 1.05 -11.83 -16.87
N HIS A 73 0.29 -11.86 -17.96
CA HIS A 73 -1.17 -11.69 -17.93
C HIS A 73 -1.89 -12.74 -17.08
N ARG A 74 -1.46 -14.01 -17.15
CA ARG A 74 -2.03 -15.08 -16.31
C ARG A 74 -1.71 -14.86 -14.83
N ALA A 75 -0.49 -14.43 -14.50
CA ALA A 75 -0.09 -14.13 -13.13
C ALA A 75 -0.91 -12.97 -12.54
N VAL A 76 -1.05 -11.86 -13.28
CA VAL A 76 -1.91 -10.73 -12.89
C VAL A 76 -3.36 -11.19 -12.72
N LYS A 77 -3.89 -11.98 -13.65
CA LYS A 77 -5.28 -12.49 -13.56
C LYS A 77 -5.50 -13.32 -12.29
N ARG A 78 -4.55 -14.20 -11.94
CA ARG A 78 -4.61 -15.02 -10.71
C ARG A 78 -4.56 -14.15 -9.46
N ALA A 79 -3.63 -13.19 -9.40
CA ALA A 79 -3.51 -12.28 -8.27
C ALA A 79 -4.77 -11.42 -8.08
N VAL A 80 -5.33 -10.87 -9.17
CA VAL A 80 -6.59 -10.11 -9.11
C VAL A 80 -7.75 -10.98 -8.66
N HIS A 81 -7.82 -12.23 -9.12
CA HIS A 81 -8.86 -13.16 -8.69
C HIS A 81 -8.82 -13.38 -7.18
N GLU A 82 -7.64 -13.69 -6.65
CA GLU A 82 -7.42 -13.87 -5.21
C GLU A 82 -7.82 -12.64 -4.39
N LEU A 83 -7.40 -11.44 -4.84
CA LEU A 83 -7.74 -10.18 -4.17
C LEU A 83 -9.25 -9.89 -4.14
N VAL A 84 -9.98 -10.29 -5.19
CA VAL A 84 -11.44 -10.13 -5.25
C VAL A 84 -12.12 -11.15 -4.35
N GLU A 85 -11.71 -12.42 -4.40
CA GLU A 85 -12.27 -13.48 -3.56
C GLU A 85 -12.03 -13.23 -2.08
N SER A 86 -10.85 -12.72 -1.71
CA SER A 86 -10.53 -12.36 -0.33
C SER A 86 -11.23 -11.09 0.16
N GLY A 87 -11.90 -10.35 -0.73
CA GLY A 87 -12.52 -9.06 -0.43
C GLY A 87 -11.52 -7.91 -0.21
N ALA A 88 -10.26 -8.06 -0.63
CA ALA A 88 -9.26 -6.99 -0.52
C ALA A 88 -9.53 -5.86 -1.52
N ILE A 89 -10.10 -6.20 -2.69
CA ILE A 89 -10.50 -5.24 -3.72
C ILE A 89 -11.90 -5.55 -4.26
N LYS A 90 -12.57 -4.53 -4.78
CA LYS A 90 -13.80 -4.65 -5.53
C LYS A 90 -13.60 -4.15 -6.96
N ARG A 91 -13.98 -4.94 -7.96
CA ARG A 91 -13.95 -4.49 -9.36
C ARG A 91 -15.16 -3.58 -9.62
N LEU A 92 -14.91 -2.33 -9.97
CA LEU A 92 -15.94 -1.36 -10.36
C LEU A 92 -16.24 -1.45 -11.86
N ARG A 93 -15.19 -1.57 -12.68
CA ARG A 93 -15.32 -1.70 -14.13
C ARG A 93 -14.35 -2.74 -14.68
N ALA A 94 -14.86 -3.64 -15.52
CA ALA A 94 -14.03 -4.51 -16.33
C ALA A 94 -13.46 -3.70 -17.52
N GLY A 95 -12.13 -3.73 -17.70
CA GLY A 95 -11.51 -3.11 -18.87
C GLY A 95 -11.87 -3.82 -20.17
N GLY A 96 -11.99 -3.05 -21.25
CA GLY A 96 -12.34 -3.52 -22.61
C GLY A 96 -12.46 -2.35 -23.61
N ARG A 97 -12.22 -2.60 -24.90
CA ARG A 97 -12.30 -1.59 -26.00
C ARG A 97 -11.54 -0.28 -25.71
N GLY A 98 -10.30 -0.37 -25.23
CA GLY A 98 -9.47 0.80 -24.93
C GLY A 98 -9.73 1.44 -23.56
N LEU A 99 -10.64 0.89 -22.74
CA LEU A 99 -10.90 1.36 -21.38
C LEU A 99 -10.08 0.57 -20.36
N THR A 100 -9.51 1.28 -19.38
CA THR A 100 -8.80 0.70 -18.24
C THR A 100 -9.75 0.03 -17.26
N SER A 101 -9.26 -0.98 -16.55
CA SER A 101 -10.02 -1.59 -15.46
C SER A 101 -10.00 -0.70 -14.24
N GLU A 102 -11.12 -0.62 -13.53
CA GLU A 102 -11.24 0.20 -12.32
C GLU A 102 -11.51 -0.71 -11.13
N TYR A 103 -10.73 -0.48 -10.06
CA TYR A 103 -10.83 -1.22 -8.82
C TYR A 103 -10.93 -0.26 -7.64
N GLU A 104 -11.76 -0.61 -6.68
CA GLU A 104 -11.83 0.02 -5.36
C GLU A 104 -11.05 -0.83 -4.36
N LEU A 105 -10.11 -0.22 -3.66
CA LEU A 105 -9.31 -0.85 -2.62
C LEU A 105 -10.09 -0.79 -1.30
N MET A 106 -10.31 -1.95 -0.68
CA MET A 106 -11.00 -2.06 0.61
C MET A 106 -10.02 -1.79 1.77
N LEU A 107 -9.32 -0.67 1.69
CA LEU A 107 -8.29 -0.25 2.61
C LEU A 107 -8.74 0.99 3.39
N ASP A 108 -8.22 1.14 4.61
CA ASP A 108 -8.26 2.41 5.30
C ASP A 108 -7.08 3.27 4.81
N SER A 109 -7.36 4.32 4.05
CA SER A 109 -6.35 5.22 3.48
C SER A 109 -6.31 6.58 4.16
N ALA A 110 -7.14 6.79 5.19
CA ALA A 110 -7.18 8.07 5.88
C ALA A 110 -5.85 8.28 6.61
N ARG A 111 -5.23 9.44 6.40
CA ARG A 111 -4.15 9.91 7.26
C ARG A 111 -4.69 9.87 8.71
N PRO A 112 -4.05 9.14 9.64
CA PRO A 112 -4.47 9.13 11.02
C PRO A 112 -4.48 10.59 11.49
N GLN A 113 -5.63 11.06 11.97
CA GLN A 113 -5.70 12.37 12.60
C GLN A 113 -4.63 12.37 13.66
N THR A 114 -3.62 13.23 13.51
CA THR A 114 -2.66 13.46 14.58
C THR A 114 -3.49 13.86 15.77
N ALA A 115 -3.64 12.95 16.72
CA ALA A 115 -4.27 13.25 17.99
C ALA A 115 -3.54 14.51 18.47
N ARG A 116 -4.27 15.64 18.53
CA ARG A 116 -3.83 16.75 19.37
C ARG A 116 -3.54 16.09 20.69
N ARG A 117 -2.25 16.01 21.03
CA ARG A 117 -1.76 15.48 22.30
C ARG A 117 -2.57 16.21 23.36
N GLN A 118 -3.63 15.57 23.87
CA GLN A 118 -4.41 16.12 24.96
C GLN A 118 -3.45 16.07 26.13
N THR A 119 -3.05 17.26 26.55
CA THR A 119 -2.03 17.56 27.56
C THR A 119 -2.40 17.08 28.96
N ASN A 120 -3.48 16.35 29.18
CA ASN A 120 -3.89 15.87 30.50
C ASN A 120 -4.64 14.55 30.37
N ASP A 121 -3.96 13.43 30.59
CA ASP A 121 -4.52 12.34 31.39
C ASP A 121 -3.40 11.42 31.92
N PRO A 122 -3.38 11.10 33.24
CA PRO A 122 -2.26 10.43 33.90
C PRO A 122 -2.29 8.89 33.79
N ASN A 123 -3.10 8.30 32.91
CA ASN A 123 -3.15 6.85 32.75
C ASN A 123 -2.14 6.37 31.69
N GLY A 124 -0.86 6.37 32.10
CA GLY A 124 0.25 5.86 31.31
C GLY A 124 0.24 4.33 31.23
N LEU A 125 -0.05 3.79 30.05
CA LEU A 125 0.56 2.54 29.61
C LEU A 125 1.97 2.85 29.08
N PRO A 126 2.98 2.01 29.34
CA PRO A 126 4.38 2.37 29.19
C PRO A 126 4.75 2.48 27.71
N PHE A 127 4.87 3.72 27.24
CA PHE A 127 5.65 4.05 26.07
C PHE A 127 7.13 3.81 26.43
N ILE A 128 7.73 2.75 25.89
CA ILE A 128 9.20 2.58 25.90
C ILE A 128 9.76 3.66 24.96
N GLY A 129 9.94 4.86 25.52
CA GLY A 129 10.64 5.98 24.90
C GLY A 129 12.14 5.79 25.10
N GLY A 130 12.89 5.98 24.00
CA GLY A 130 14.34 5.89 24.00
C GLY A 130 15.02 7.01 24.81
N GLN A 131 16.10 6.63 25.49
CA GLN A 131 17.25 7.51 25.71
C GLN A 131 18.45 6.83 25.07
N GLY A 132 18.97 7.48 24.04
CA GLY A 132 20.09 7.00 23.23
C GLY A 132 20.53 8.05 22.23
N THR A 133 20.58 9.31 22.66
CA THR A 133 21.39 10.34 22.02
C THR A 133 22.85 9.97 22.23
N THR A 134 23.43 9.20 21.31
CA THR A 134 24.89 9.06 21.23
C THR A 134 25.44 10.21 20.40
N ASP A 135 25.65 11.35 21.05
CA ASP A 135 26.65 12.31 20.62
C ASP A 135 28.03 11.70 20.89
N TRP A 136 28.75 11.39 19.81
CA TRP A 136 30.12 10.90 19.85
C TRP A 136 31.08 12.07 20.01
N TYR A 137 31.69 12.19 21.20
CA TYR A 137 32.98 12.88 21.37
C TYR A 137 33.90 12.03 22.27
N PRO A 138 35.18 11.82 21.92
CA PRO A 138 36.07 10.98 22.69
C PRO A 138 36.73 11.81 23.81
N GLN A 139 36.59 11.40 25.07
CA GLN A 139 37.45 11.89 26.14
C GLN A 139 38.51 10.85 26.51
N ARG A 140 39.76 11.32 26.46
CA ARG A 140 41.01 10.65 26.79
C ARG A 140 40.98 10.11 28.22
N ALA A 141 41.42 8.87 28.40
CA ALA A 141 41.76 8.32 29.71
C ALA A 141 43.10 8.90 30.18
N THR A 142 43.13 9.47 31.38
CA THR A 142 44.35 9.69 32.16
C THR A 142 44.40 8.61 33.25
N PHE A 143 45.51 7.84 33.25
CA PHE A 143 45.91 6.96 34.33
C PHE A 143 46.51 7.76 35.48
#